data_AF-A0A383DUB3-F1
#
_entry.id   AF-A0A383DUB3-F1
#
_cell.length_a   1.000
_cell.length_b   1.000
_cell.length_c   1.000
_cell.angle_alpha   90.00
_cell.angle_beta   90.00
_cell.angle_gamma   90.00
#
_symmetry.space_group_name_H-M   'P 1'
#
loop_
_entity.id
_entity.type
_entity.pdbx_description
1 polymer ?
#
loop_
_entity_poly.entity_id
_entity_poly.type
_entity_poly.pdbx_seq_one_letter_code
_entity_poly.pdbx_strand_id
1 'polypeptide(L)'
;MRSYSFAIFLFLFLTVCVGGCSNSLNLLLKKRNPSLEKIKPKEHSVSDNSMFPDAETLDEDYISIAWTSGNKKTGEILILIQSPSLIRYTISSLLDPLRLVLDFPGMKENQSFGLLPVNQGVVDKVRTSYLRNGNVLRMEIFLNRDTKYHVKPNS
;
A
#
# COMPACT_ATOMS: atom_id res chain seq x y z
N MET A 1 9.11 -23.33 -25.23
CA MET A 1 8.35 -23.08 -23.98
C MET A 1 7.90 -21.63 -23.98
N ARG A 2 6.59 -21.37 -24.08
CA ARG A 2 6.04 -20.00 -24.05
C ARG A 2 5.94 -19.57 -22.59
N SER A 3 6.80 -18.64 -22.17
CA SER A 3 6.72 -17.99 -20.87
C SER A 3 5.59 -16.96 -20.93
N TYR A 4 4.54 -17.14 -20.13
CA TYR A 4 3.46 -16.18 -19.99
C TYR A 4 3.89 -15.10 -19.00
N SER A 5 4.37 -13.96 -19.52
CA SER A 5 4.54 -12.74 -18.72
C SER A 5 3.21 -11.99 -18.71
N PHE A 6 2.47 -12.08 -17.60
CA PHE A 6 1.15 -11.46 -17.46
C PHE A 6 1.27 -9.93 -17.32
N ALA A 7 0.32 -9.22 -17.93
CA ALA A 7 0.34 -7.81 -18.26
C ALA A 7 0.34 -6.82 -17.07
N ILE A 8 0.91 -5.64 -17.34
CA ILE A 8 1.01 -4.46 -16.48
C ILE A 8 -0.38 -3.81 -16.29
N PHE A 9 -0.78 -3.55 -15.04
CA PHE A 9 -1.98 -2.79 -14.72
C PHE A 9 -1.68 -1.48 -13.99
N LEU A 10 -2.49 -0.46 -14.27
CA LEU A 10 -2.23 0.96 -14.07
C LEU A 10 -3.06 1.56 -12.93
N PHE A 11 -2.51 1.76 -11.73
CA PHE A 11 -3.26 2.31 -10.58
C PHE A 11 -2.43 3.20 -9.65
N LEU A 12 -3.06 4.26 -9.12
CA LEU A 12 -2.49 5.15 -8.09
C LEU A 12 -2.67 4.59 -6.67
N PHE A 13 -3.65 3.70 -6.49
CA PHE A 13 -3.97 3.09 -5.20
C PHE A 13 -4.17 1.58 -5.38
N LEU A 14 -3.51 0.79 -4.54
CA LEU A 14 -3.58 -0.67 -4.54
C LEU A 14 -4.00 -1.16 -3.15
N THR A 15 -4.96 -2.08 -3.11
CA THR A 15 -5.35 -2.78 -1.87
C THR A 15 -5.03 -4.26 -2.02
N VAL A 16 -4.25 -4.79 -1.09
CA VAL A 16 -3.99 -6.23 -0.97
C VAL A 16 -4.81 -6.76 0.20
N CYS A 17 -5.83 -7.55 -0.09
CA CYS A 17 -6.58 -8.28 0.93
C CYS A 17 -5.95 -9.65 1.15
N VAL A 18 -5.68 -10.00 2.39
CA VAL A 18 -5.08 -11.26 2.81
C VAL A 18 -5.98 -11.92 3.84
N GLY A 19 -6.39 -13.17 3.56
CA GLY A 19 -7.35 -13.91 4.38
C GLY A 19 -8.76 -13.88 3.79
N GLY A 20 -9.41 -15.04 3.68
CA GLY A 20 -10.87 -15.22 3.56
C GLY A 20 -11.71 -14.21 2.76
N CYS A 21 -11.24 -13.71 1.60
CA CYS A 21 -11.76 -12.53 0.87
C CYS A 21 -13.19 -12.62 0.29
N SER A 22 -14.18 -12.94 1.14
CA SER A 22 -15.53 -13.29 0.70
C SER A 22 -16.28 -12.09 0.13
N ASN A 23 -16.12 -10.86 0.68
CA ASN A 23 -16.79 -9.63 0.19
C ASN A 23 -16.17 -8.28 0.66
N SER A 24 -15.11 -8.29 1.49
CA SER A 24 -14.59 -7.11 2.20
C SER A 24 -14.09 -5.98 1.30
N LEU A 25 -13.55 -6.31 0.13
CA LEU A 25 -13.03 -5.33 -0.83
C LEU A 25 -14.11 -4.41 -1.42
N ASN A 26 -15.38 -4.83 -1.47
CA ASN A 26 -16.48 -3.97 -1.93
C ASN A 26 -16.98 -3.02 -0.82
N LEU A 27 -16.73 -3.35 0.45
CA LEU A 27 -17.22 -2.57 1.58
C LEU A 27 -16.36 -1.32 1.84
N LEU A 28 -15.05 -1.41 1.56
CA LEU A 28 -14.12 -0.28 1.68
C LEU A 28 -14.39 0.81 0.62
N LEU A 29 -14.76 0.40 -0.60
CA LEU A 29 -15.10 1.32 -1.70
C LEU A 29 -16.43 2.06 -1.45
N LYS A 30 -17.43 1.41 -0.83
CA LYS A 30 -18.75 2.03 -0.55
C LYS A 30 -18.71 3.07 0.59
N LYS A 31 -17.75 2.95 1.52
CA LYS A 31 -17.65 3.86 2.68
C LYS A 31 -17.04 5.23 2.33
N ARG A 32 -16.57 5.41 1.09
CA ARG A 32 -15.88 6.63 0.61
C ARG A 32 -16.78 7.62 -0.14
N ASN A 33 -18.09 7.61 0.08
CA ASN A 33 -18.95 8.74 -0.32
C ASN A 33 -18.72 9.89 0.68
N PRO A 34 -18.10 11.02 0.28
CA PRO A 34 -17.92 12.14 1.19
C PRO A 34 -19.24 12.92 1.24
N SER A 35 -19.90 12.85 2.39
CA SER A 35 -20.88 13.87 2.75
C SER A 35 -20.15 15.22 2.75
N LEU A 36 -20.56 16.10 1.83
CA LEU A 36 -20.21 17.51 1.78
C LEU A 36 -20.71 18.19 3.05
N GLU A 37 -19.90 18.17 4.10
CA GLU A 37 -20.11 19.05 5.25
C GLU A 37 -19.35 20.37 4.99
N LYS A 38 -20.13 21.41 4.67
CA LYS A 38 -19.69 22.79 4.49
C LYS A 38 -18.96 23.26 5.75
N ILE A 39 -17.65 23.47 5.65
CA ILE A 39 -16.91 24.27 6.63
C ILE A 39 -16.81 25.71 6.10
N LYS A 40 -17.40 26.63 6.86
CA LYS A 40 -17.47 28.07 6.60
C LYS A 40 -16.09 28.71 6.90
N PRO A 41 -15.60 29.69 6.11
CA PRO A 41 -14.31 30.32 6.36
C PRO A 41 -14.42 31.24 7.58
N LYS A 42 -13.43 31.19 8.48
CA LYS A 42 -13.22 32.19 9.52
C LYS A 42 -11.84 32.78 9.33
N GLU A 43 -11.81 34.05 8.95
CA GLU A 43 -10.61 34.86 8.85
C GLU A 43 -10.02 35.12 10.25
N HIS A 44 -8.71 34.94 10.36
CA HIS A 44 -7.92 35.71 11.32
C HIS A 44 -6.52 35.94 10.71
N SER A 45 -6.25 37.21 10.44
CA SER A 45 -4.92 37.74 10.16
C SER A 45 -4.11 37.80 11.47
N VAL A 46 -2.80 37.53 11.37
CA VAL A 46 -1.71 38.39 11.85
C VAL A 46 -0.35 37.69 11.62
N SER A 47 0.48 38.39 10.85
CA SER A 47 1.95 38.52 10.82
C SER A 47 2.81 37.61 11.71
N ASP A 48 3.80 36.94 11.12
CA ASP A 48 5.21 37.37 11.26
C ASP A 48 6.15 36.63 10.30
N ASN A 49 7.05 37.40 9.67
CA ASN A 49 8.06 36.95 8.73
C ASN A 49 9.11 36.09 9.43
N SER A 50 9.23 34.83 9.04
CA SER A 50 10.46 34.05 9.24
C SER A 50 10.76 33.23 7.99
N MET A 51 11.90 33.58 7.38
CA MET A 51 12.79 32.75 6.57
C MET A 51 12.16 31.44 6.05
N PHE A 52 11.57 31.48 4.86
CA PHE A 52 11.19 30.26 4.14
C PHE A 52 12.48 29.45 3.88
N PRO A 53 12.64 28.23 4.42
CA PRO A 53 13.55 27.29 3.81
C PRO A 53 12.96 26.95 2.44
N ASP A 54 13.83 26.98 1.44
CA ASP A 54 13.53 26.72 0.05
C ASP A 54 12.57 25.54 -0.08
N ALA A 55 11.49 25.74 -0.84
CA ALA A 55 10.45 24.74 -1.05
C ALA A 55 11.08 23.38 -1.35
N GLU A 56 11.04 22.48 -0.37
CA GLU A 56 11.32 21.07 -0.59
C GLU A 56 10.38 20.63 -1.71
N THR A 57 10.94 20.39 -2.90
CA THR A 57 10.26 19.66 -3.97
C THR A 57 9.71 18.38 -3.35
N LEU A 58 8.40 18.35 -3.11
CA LEU A 58 7.70 17.14 -2.70
C LEU A 58 8.04 16.10 -3.77
N ASP A 59 8.79 15.08 -3.37
CA ASP A 59 9.29 14.05 -4.26
C ASP A 59 8.07 13.28 -4.79
N GLU A 60 7.63 13.61 -6.01
CA GLU A 60 6.39 13.16 -6.68
C GLU A 60 6.30 11.64 -6.93
N ASP A 61 7.15 10.83 -6.29
CA ASP A 61 7.26 9.38 -6.47
C ASP A 61 7.35 8.61 -5.15
N TYR A 62 6.73 9.13 -4.08
CA TYR A 62 6.71 8.45 -2.78
C TYR A 62 5.56 7.42 -2.71
N ILE A 63 5.81 6.19 -2.27
CA ILE A 63 4.75 5.20 -2.01
C ILE A 63 4.44 5.15 -0.51
N SER A 64 3.18 5.13 -0.08
CA SER A 64 2.78 4.99 1.33
C SER A 64 2.13 3.63 1.56
N ILE A 65 2.36 3.04 2.74
CA ILE A 65 1.88 1.71 3.09
C ILE A 65 1.20 1.78 4.45
N ALA A 66 -0.04 1.30 4.53
CA ALA A 66 -0.80 1.15 5.76
C ALA A 66 -1.50 -0.20 5.78
N TRP A 67 -2.01 -0.61 6.94
CA TRP A 67 -2.87 -1.78 7.03
C TRP A 67 -4.08 -1.50 7.91
N THR A 68 -5.13 -2.29 7.71
CA THR A 68 -6.31 -2.29 8.57
C THR A 68 -6.92 -3.69 8.64
N SER A 69 -7.66 -3.98 9.70
CA SER A 69 -8.39 -5.25 9.81
C SER A 69 -9.63 -5.21 8.91
N GLY A 70 -9.80 -6.25 8.10
CA GLY A 70 -11.02 -6.49 7.33
C GLY A 70 -12.06 -7.21 8.18
N ASN A 71 -12.50 -8.38 7.73
CA ASN A 71 -13.37 -9.25 8.52
C ASN A 71 -12.63 -9.94 9.68
N LYS A 72 -13.01 -9.55 10.91
CA LYS A 72 -12.44 -10.11 12.14
C LYS A 72 -12.65 -11.62 12.30
N LYS A 73 -13.73 -12.19 11.75
CA LYS A 73 -14.03 -13.64 11.87
C LYS A 73 -13.08 -14.49 11.02
N THR A 74 -12.68 -13.98 9.86
CA THR A 74 -11.78 -14.68 8.94
C THR A 74 -10.31 -14.31 9.16
N GLY A 75 -10.03 -13.35 10.05
CA GLY A 75 -8.68 -12.84 10.27
C GLY A 75 -8.15 -12.04 9.08
N GLU A 76 -9.05 -11.43 8.31
CA GLU A 76 -8.73 -10.64 7.14
C GLU A 76 -7.92 -9.39 7.49
N ILE A 77 -6.87 -9.13 6.70
CA ILE A 77 -6.07 -7.93 6.76
C ILE A 77 -6.08 -7.27 5.37
N LEU A 78 -6.28 -5.97 5.35
CA LEU A 78 -6.21 -5.13 4.16
C LEU A 78 -4.93 -4.31 4.26
N ILE A 79 -4.04 -4.47 3.29
CA ILE A 79 -2.84 -3.65 3.12
C ILE A 79 -3.16 -2.62 2.05
N LEU A 80 -3.03 -1.35 2.41
CA LEU A 80 -3.32 -0.18 1.60
C LEU A 80 -2.00 0.40 1.12
N ILE A 81 -1.88 0.58 -0.19
CA ILE A 81 -0.68 1.07 -0.85
C ILE A 81 -1.10 2.26 -1.70
N GLN A 82 -0.46 3.41 -1.51
CA GLN A 82 -0.78 4.63 -2.24
C GLN A 82 0.48 5.19 -2.88
N SER A 83 0.37 5.71 -4.10
CA SER A 83 1.46 6.43 -4.76
C SER A 83 0.86 7.59 -5.56
N PRO A 84 1.52 8.76 -5.62
CA PRO A 84 1.15 9.86 -6.51
C PRO A 84 1.34 9.48 -7.99
N SER A 85 2.22 8.51 -8.23
CA SER A 85 2.56 8.00 -9.56
C SER A 85 1.96 6.62 -9.80
N LEU A 86 1.94 6.26 -11.08
CA LEU A 86 1.53 4.95 -11.55
C LEU A 86 2.28 3.80 -10.84
N ILE A 87 1.55 2.90 -10.18
CA ILE A 87 2.13 1.71 -9.55
C ILE A 87 2.12 0.53 -10.53
N ARG A 88 3.30 0.05 -10.90
CA ARG A 88 3.50 -1.26 -11.54
C ARG A 88 3.96 -2.24 -10.46
N TYR A 89 3.46 -3.48 -10.51
CA TYR A 89 3.87 -4.49 -9.54
C TYR A 89 3.83 -5.91 -10.11
N THR A 90 4.65 -6.78 -9.53
CA THR A 90 4.51 -8.24 -9.66
C THR A 90 4.28 -8.85 -8.30
N ILE A 91 3.54 -9.97 -8.24
CA ILE A 91 3.25 -10.68 -6.99
C ILE A 91 3.70 -12.14 -7.07
N SER A 92 4.30 -12.64 -6.00
CA SER A 92 4.67 -14.05 -5.85
C SER A 92 4.38 -14.53 -4.43
N SER A 93 4.14 -15.83 -4.28
CA SER A 93 3.98 -16.50 -2.99
C SER A 93 5.16 -17.43 -2.76
N LEU A 94 5.78 -17.34 -1.58
CA LEU A 94 6.90 -18.17 -1.15
C LEU A 94 6.47 -18.96 0.08
N LEU A 95 6.91 -20.21 0.19
CA LEU A 95 6.51 -21.11 1.29
C LEU A 95 7.48 -21.11 2.48
N ASP A 96 8.74 -20.70 2.29
CA ASP A 96 9.77 -20.75 3.33
C ASP A 96 10.60 -19.44 3.43
N PRO A 97 10.41 -18.63 4.48
CA PRO A 97 9.17 -18.56 5.28
C PRO A 97 7.97 -18.17 4.42
N LEU A 98 6.77 -18.60 4.85
CA LEU A 98 5.50 -18.34 4.17
C LEU A 98 5.23 -16.83 4.04
N ARG A 99 5.26 -16.30 2.83
CA ARG A 99 5.07 -14.86 2.58
C ARG A 99 4.60 -14.55 1.16
N LEU A 100 3.87 -13.45 1.03
CA LEU A 100 3.61 -12.81 -0.25
C LEU A 100 4.68 -11.76 -0.51
N VAL A 101 5.17 -11.70 -1.74
CA VAL A 101 6.19 -10.73 -2.16
C VAL A 101 5.62 -9.90 -3.30
N LEU A 102 5.56 -8.59 -3.09
CA LEU A 102 5.20 -7.61 -4.10
C LEU A 102 6.45 -6.81 -4.47
N ASP A 103 6.78 -6.82 -5.76
CA ASP A 103 7.90 -6.07 -6.31
C ASP A 103 7.38 -4.89 -7.11
N PHE A 104 7.83 -3.68 -6.76
CA PHE A 104 7.47 -2.41 -7.38
C PHE A 104 8.70 -1.84 -8.10
N PRO A 105 8.87 -2.09 -9.42
CA PRO A 105 9.99 -1.57 -10.18
C PRO A 105 9.86 -0.06 -10.43
N GLY A 106 11.00 0.61 -10.55
CA GLY A 106 11.07 2.04 -10.87
C GLY A 106 10.77 2.97 -9.69
N MET A 107 10.63 2.42 -8.48
CA MET A 107 10.49 3.23 -7.26
C MET A 107 11.85 3.78 -6.85
N LYS A 108 11.90 5.01 -6.34
CA LYS A 108 13.14 5.61 -5.84
C LYS A 108 13.53 5.05 -4.47
N GLU A 109 14.83 4.97 -4.19
CA GLU A 109 15.39 4.69 -2.86
C GLU A 109 15.31 5.94 -1.97
N ASN A 110 14.13 6.51 -1.81
CA ASN A 110 13.94 7.76 -1.06
C ASN A 110 13.21 7.54 0.27
N GLN A 111 12.80 6.31 0.57
CA GLN A 111 12.04 6.01 1.78
C GLN A 111 12.69 4.93 2.63
N SER A 112 12.80 5.25 3.92
CA SER A 112 13.05 4.30 4.99
C SER A 112 11.79 3.45 5.22
N PHE A 113 11.49 2.58 4.28
CA PHE A 113 10.45 1.59 4.49
C PHE A 113 10.99 0.53 5.46
N GLY A 114 10.37 0.49 6.64
CA GLY A 114 10.80 -0.35 7.75
C GLY A 114 9.99 -1.63 7.88
N LEU A 115 10.20 -2.30 9.01
CA LEU A 115 9.35 -3.37 9.49
C LEU A 115 8.06 -2.77 10.06
N LEU A 116 6.92 -3.16 9.49
CA LEU A 116 5.59 -2.80 9.97
C LEU A 116 4.97 -4.03 10.67
N PRO A 117 5.00 -4.09 12.01
CA PRO A 117 4.35 -5.18 12.74
C PRO A 117 2.83 -5.11 12.54
N VAL A 118 2.22 -6.26 12.25
CA VAL A 118 0.75 -6.39 12.14
C VAL A 118 0.24 -7.24 13.29
N ASN A 119 0.84 -8.43 13.51
CA ASN A 119 0.54 -9.40 14.56
C ASN A 119 -0.97 -9.64 14.74
N GLN A 120 -1.71 -9.65 13.63
CA GLN A 120 -3.17 -9.74 13.64
C GLN A 120 -3.68 -10.55 12.45
N GLY A 121 -4.67 -11.40 12.73
CA GLY A 121 -5.32 -12.19 11.68
C GLY A 121 -4.37 -13.19 11.05
N VAL A 122 -4.24 -13.15 9.72
CA VAL A 122 -3.36 -14.04 8.95
C VAL A 122 -1.97 -13.44 8.66
N VAL A 123 -1.74 -12.17 9.01
CA VAL A 123 -0.50 -11.43 8.71
C VAL A 123 0.27 -11.16 9.99
N ASP A 124 1.55 -11.55 10.00
CA ASP A 124 2.43 -11.33 11.15
C ASP A 124 3.11 -9.97 11.05
N LYS A 125 3.74 -9.69 9.91
CA LYS A 125 4.45 -8.44 9.67
C LYS A 125 4.54 -8.15 8.18
N VAL A 126 4.66 -6.87 7.86
CA VAL A 126 5.03 -6.40 6.53
C VAL A 126 6.44 -5.86 6.62
N ARG A 127 7.33 -6.33 5.75
CA ARG A 127 8.69 -5.82 5.60
C ARG A 127 8.81 -5.23 4.22
N THR A 128 9.69 -4.26 4.10
CA THR A 128 10.04 -3.63 2.84
C THR A 128 11.56 -3.60 2.72
N SER A 129 12.05 -3.66 1.50
CA SER A 129 13.47 -3.63 1.20
C SER A 129 13.69 -3.07 -0.19
N TYR A 130 14.75 -2.30 -0.38
CA TYR A 130 15.12 -1.81 -1.69
C TYR A 130 16.18 -2.70 -2.33
N LEU A 131 15.89 -3.20 -3.52
CA LEU A 131 16.83 -3.94 -4.33
C LEU A 131 17.49 -2.96 -5.30
N ARG A 132 18.70 -2.52 -4.97
CA ARG A 132 19.49 -1.60 -5.81
C ARG A 132 19.69 -2.15 -7.23
N ASN A 133 19.87 -3.46 -7.35
CA ASN A 133 20.02 -4.13 -8.63
C ASN A 133 18.63 -4.23 -9.31
N GLY A 134 18.26 -3.21 -10.06
CA GLY A 134 17.00 -3.14 -10.82
C GLY A 134 16.02 -2.06 -10.34
N ASN A 135 16.38 -1.26 -9.34
CA ASN A 135 15.54 -0.20 -8.78
C ASN A 135 14.14 -0.71 -8.40
N VAL A 136 14.11 -1.75 -7.55
CA VAL A 136 12.87 -2.41 -7.15
C VAL A 136 12.65 -2.24 -5.65
N LEU A 137 11.52 -1.65 -5.28
CA LEU A 137 11.02 -1.74 -3.92
C LEU A 137 10.30 -3.09 -3.76
N ARG A 138 10.80 -3.93 -2.86
CA ARG A 138 10.21 -5.23 -2.51
C ARG A 138 9.47 -5.13 -1.19
N MET A 139 8.19 -5.45 -1.18
CA MET A 139 7.36 -5.63 0.00
C MET A 139 7.14 -7.12 0.26
N GLU A 140 7.46 -7.58 1.46
CA GLU A 140 7.24 -8.93 1.94
C GLU A 140 6.16 -8.94 3.03
N ILE A 141 5.06 -9.65 2.80
CA ILE A 141 3.96 -9.82 3.75
C ILE A 141 4.07 -11.22 4.33
N PHE A 142 4.53 -11.32 5.57
CA PHE A 142 4.72 -12.60 6.26
C PHE A 142 3.40 -13.11 6.80
N LEU A 143 3.13 -14.39 6.56
CA LEU A 143 1.86 -15.04 6.89
C LEU A 143 2.07 -16.14 7.92
N ASN A 144 1.15 -16.25 8.89
CA ASN A 144 1.17 -17.34 9.86
C ASN A 144 0.56 -18.65 9.36
N ARG A 145 -0.19 -18.62 8.24
CA ARG A 145 -0.81 -19.80 7.63
C ARG A 145 -1.08 -19.58 6.15
N ASP A 146 -1.16 -20.66 5.41
CA ASP A 146 -1.51 -20.61 3.99
C ASP A 146 -2.93 -20.03 3.81
N THR A 147 -3.05 -19.04 2.94
CA THR A 147 -4.28 -18.29 2.79
C THR A 147 -4.41 -17.66 1.41
N LYS A 148 -5.65 -17.42 0.99
CA LYS A 148 -5.94 -16.72 -0.26
C LYS A 148 -5.70 -15.22 -0.10
N TYR A 149 -5.25 -14.60 -1.17
CA TYR A 149 -5.10 -13.15 -1.27
C TYR A 149 -5.76 -12.63 -2.54
N HIS A 150 -6.19 -11.38 -2.49
CA HIS A 150 -6.73 -10.66 -3.64
C HIS A 150 -6.11 -9.27 -3.69
N VAL A 151 -5.56 -8.92 -4.84
CA VAL A 151 -5.09 -7.57 -5.11
C VAL A 151 -6.16 -6.85 -5.91
N LYS A 152 -6.56 -5.67 -5.45
CA LYS A 152 -7.46 -4.81 -6.19
C LYS A 152 -6.91 -3.40 -6.32
N PRO A 153 -7.07 -2.79 -7.50
CA PRO A 153 -6.99 -1.36 -7.59
C PRO A 153 -8.11 -0.68 -6.81
N ASN A 154 -7.80 0.44 -6.15
CA ASN A 154 -8.85 1.37 -5.76
C ASN A 154 -9.01 2.40 -6.88
N SER A 155 -10.16 2.36 -7.55
CA SER A 155 -10.66 3.42 -8.44
C SER A 155 -11.24 4.57 -7.64
#